data_AF-A0A4V3GPM9-F1
#
_entry.id   AF-A0A4V3GPM9-F1
#
_cell.length_a   1.000
_cell.length_b   1.000
_cell.length_c   1.000
_cell.angle_alpha   90.00
_cell.angle_beta   90.00
_cell.angle_gamma   90.00
#
_symmetry.space_group_name_H-M   'P 1'
#
loop_
_entity.id
_entity.type
_entity.pdbx_description
1 polymer ?
#
loop_
_entity_poly.entity_id
_entity_poly.type
_entity_poly.pdbx_seq_one_letter_code
_entity_poly.pdbx_strand_id
1 'polypeptide(L)'
;MISNVGQVIEPSIIGDSKSYWAMHFCSVLEALYEHKQLEFNIQKQIPFSTPKTLANFVGTSEQGFFARMRESVQNWGLQYFLCHYLASNEGIGLFNLLIDNISNNYNFDLLRNYHSYGVFVCGIDSYSGAEFLKKTNAGIVGYTQYNIKNVWEDIKYVDLCILIKRFPGETLDSALLGEVEGNKGNKLLGSAGWKHKSSMCLFGIGVQPNGAQISVHNVRLEQSVKTVAILGSEHSVIDDFHIAIGMMELFLSYNRNHKIMELPGQSDVLDIIRSYWFQPVDQLIEVLRTFIVRIDGASLGINPITIQSVPKIIT
;
A
#
# COMPACT_ATOMS: atom_id res chain seq x y z
N MET A 1 31.36 15.09 0.13
CA MET A 1 30.86 14.18 -0.92
C MET A 1 30.33 12.93 -0.23
N ILE A 2 29.01 12.78 -0.14
CA ILE A 2 28.38 11.58 0.42
C ILE A 2 28.10 10.67 -0.78
N SER A 3 28.84 9.56 -0.89
CA SER A 3 28.54 8.51 -1.85
C SER A 3 27.35 7.71 -1.33
N ASN A 4 26.12 8.14 -1.65
CA ASN A 4 24.94 7.30 -1.53
C ASN A 4 24.99 6.27 -2.67
N VAL A 5 25.77 5.22 -2.50
CA VAL A 5 25.76 4.08 -3.43
C VAL A 5 24.53 3.26 -3.07
N GLY A 6 23.45 3.46 -3.83
CA GLY A 6 22.23 2.68 -3.66
C GLY A 6 22.45 1.22 -4.05
N GLN A 7 21.81 0.31 -3.31
CA GLN A 7 21.77 -1.10 -3.65
C GLN A 7 20.63 -1.34 -4.66
N VAL A 8 20.96 -1.83 -5.85
CA VAL A 8 19.98 -2.14 -6.91
C VAL A 8 19.37 -3.52 -6.67
N ILE A 9 18.07 -3.63 -6.92
CA ILE A 9 17.34 -4.90 -6.85
C ILE A 9 17.15 -5.42 -8.27
N GLU A 10 17.54 -6.67 -8.51
CA GLU A 10 17.30 -7.35 -9.77
C GLU A 10 15.81 -7.70 -9.94
N PRO A 11 15.25 -7.60 -11.15
CA PRO A 11 13.88 -8.00 -11.43
C PRO A 11 13.62 -9.47 -11.06
N SER A 12 12.49 -9.72 -10.39
CA SER A 12 12.01 -11.07 -10.09
C SER A 12 11.13 -11.61 -11.24
N ILE A 13 11.09 -12.94 -11.37
CA ILE A 13 10.21 -13.60 -12.34
C ILE A 13 8.80 -13.64 -11.76
N ILE A 14 7.79 -13.24 -12.55
CA ILE A 14 6.38 -13.36 -12.18
C ILE A 14 6.04 -14.86 -12.05
N GLY A 15 5.72 -15.30 -10.83
CA GLY A 15 5.45 -16.71 -10.55
C GLY A 15 4.03 -17.12 -10.95
N ASP A 16 3.03 -16.39 -10.44
CA ASP A 16 1.62 -16.58 -10.75
C ASP A 16 1.06 -15.28 -11.32
N SER A 17 0.74 -15.31 -12.62
CA SER A 17 0.23 -14.15 -13.34
C SER A 17 -1.12 -13.65 -12.82
N LYS A 18 -2.00 -14.54 -12.36
CA LYS A 18 -3.30 -14.15 -11.80
C LYS A 18 -3.11 -13.48 -10.44
N SER A 19 -2.26 -14.04 -9.59
CA SER A 19 -1.88 -13.41 -8.31
C SER A 19 -1.28 -12.03 -8.51
N TYR A 20 -0.34 -11.92 -9.46
CA TYR A 20 0.35 -10.68 -9.81
C TYR A 20 -0.63 -9.57 -10.25
N TRP A 21 -1.54 -9.87 -11.18
CA TRP A 21 -2.53 -8.88 -11.61
C TRP A 21 -3.61 -8.63 -10.55
N ALA A 22 -4.00 -9.64 -9.78
CA ALA A 22 -4.95 -9.46 -8.68
C ALA A 22 -4.42 -8.44 -7.67
N MET A 23 -3.12 -8.47 -7.35
CA MET A 23 -2.47 -7.46 -6.51
C MET A 23 -2.70 -6.05 -7.06
N HIS A 24 -2.34 -5.79 -8.32
CA HIS A 24 -2.46 -4.46 -8.93
C HIS A 24 -3.90 -3.94 -8.93
N PHE A 25 -4.84 -4.73 -9.45
CA PHE A 25 -6.25 -4.32 -9.53
C PHE A 25 -6.90 -4.19 -8.15
N CYS A 26 -6.59 -5.08 -7.22
CA CYS A 26 -7.07 -5.01 -5.84
C CYS A 26 -6.63 -3.71 -5.19
N SER A 27 -5.36 -3.31 -5.34
CA SER A 27 -4.85 -2.07 -4.75
C SER A 27 -5.51 -0.81 -5.29
N VAL A 28 -5.87 -0.78 -6.59
CA VAL A 28 -6.66 0.32 -7.15
C VAL A 28 -8.04 0.38 -6.49
N LEU A 29 -8.73 -0.75 -6.36
CA LEU A 29 -10.04 -0.83 -5.73
C LEU A 29 -9.99 -0.46 -4.23
N GLU A 30 -8.98 -0.93 -3.52
CA GLU A 30 -8.73 -0.58 -2.12
C GLU A 30 -8.50 0.92 -1.97
N ALA A 31 -7.72 1.56 -2.85
CA ALA A 31 -7.53 3.00 -2.83
C ALA A 31 -8.86 3.75 -3.02
N LEU A 32 -9.64 3.39 -4.05
CA LEU A 32 -10.96 3.98 -4.34
C LEU A 32 -11.96 3.79 -3.19
N TYR A 33 -11.82 2.72 -2.41
CA TYR A 33 -12.72 2.39 -1.32
C TYR A 33 -12.27 3.00 0.02
N GLU A 34 -10.99 2.89 0.37
CA GLU A 34 -10.46 3.19 1.71
C GLU A 34 -9.80 4.56 1.85
N HIS A 35 -9.29 5.16 0.76
CA HIS A 35 -8.53 6.42 0.85
C HIS A 35 -9.45 7.65 0.87
N LYS A 36 -9.44 8.38 1.98
CA LYS A 36 -10.35 9.50 2.25
C LYS A 36 -10.00 10.74 1.45
N GLN A 37 -8.76 10.98 1.07
CA GLN A 37 -8.44 12.23 0.37
C GLN A 37 -8.77 12.21 -1.13
N LEU A 38 -9.17 11.05 -1.68
CA LEU A 38 -9.67 10.98 -3.06
C LEU A 38 -10.94 11.82 -3.23
N GLU A 39 -10.95 12.62 -4.30
CA GLU A 39 -12.09 13.42 -4.72
C GLU A 39 -13.33 12.52 -4.97
N PHE A 40 -13.12 11.42 -5.69
CA PHE A 40 -14.10 10.36 -5.90
C PHE A 40 -13.68 9.12 -5.12
N ASN A 41 -14.30 8.91 -3.97
CA ASN A 41 -14.14 7.73 -3.14
C ASN A 41 -15.49 7.01 -3.00
N ILE A 42 -15.51 5.68 -3.09
CA ILE A 42 -16.74 4.87 -3.10
C ILE A 42 -17.54 5.04 -1.79
N GLN A 43 -16.85 5.11 -0.65
CA GLN A 43 -17.52 5.34 0.64
C GLN A 43 -18.14 6.73 0.74
N LYS A 44 -17.53 7.76 0.13
CA LYS A 44 -18.05 9.13 0.14
C LYS A 44 -19.15 9.40 -0.89
N GLN A 45 -18.97 8.90 -2.11
CA GLN A 45 -19.82 9.25 -3.26
C GLN A 45 -21.19 8.55 -3.21
N ILE A 46 -21.21 7.30 -2.74
CA ILE A 46 -22.45 6.56 -2.64
C ILE A 46 -23.12 6.91 -1.31
N PRO A 47 -24.41 7.25 -1.25
CA PRO A 47 -25.10 7.43 0.02
C PRO A 47 -25.09 6.15 0.85
N PHE A 48 -25.11 6.29 2.18
CA PHE A 48 -25.09 5.14 3.09
C PHE A 48 -26.29 4.20 2.94
N SER A 49 -27.44 4.71 2.48
CA SER A 49 -28.65 3.93 2.19
C SER A 49 -28.55 3.11 0.89
N THR A 50 -27.50 3.31 0.09
CA THR A 50 -27.34 2.69 -1.23
C THR A 50 -26.19 1.68 -1.18
N PRO A 51 -26.35 0.47 -1.77
CA PRO A 51 -25.29 -0.51 -1.85
C PRO A 51 -24.01 0.06 -2.51
N LYS A 52 -22.85 -0.18 -1.88
CA LYS A 52 -21.54 0.28 -2.36
C LYS A 52 -21.02 -0.60 -3.49
N THR A 53 -21.61 -0.48 -4.69
CA THR A 53 -21.26 -1.27 -5.88
C THR A 53 -20.47 -0.42 -6.88
N LEU A 54 -19.74 -1.05 -7.80
CA LEU A 54 -19.07 -0.32 -8.90
C LEU A 54 -20.10 0.37 -9.80
N ALA A 55 -21.23 -0.28 -10.08
CA ALA A 55 -22.32 0.31 -10.84
C ALA A 55 -22.85 1.60 -10.20
N ASN A 56 -23.07 1.61 -8.89
CA ASN A 56 -23.54 2.79 -8.18
C ASN A 56 -22.45 3.87 -8.11
N PHE A 57 -21.19 3.48 -7.92
CA PHE A 57 -20.07 4.44 -7.93
C PHE A 57 -19.99 5.19 -9.25
N VAL A 58 -20.04 4.47 -10.38
CA VAL A 58 -20.06 5.07 -11.72
C VAL A 58 -21.33 5.91 -11.92
N GLY A 59 -22.50 5.39 -11.51
CA GLY A 59 -23.78 6.08 -11.69
C GLY A 59 -23.94 7.37 -10.86
N THR A 60 -23.25 7.48 -9.72
CA THR A 60 -23.24 8.70 -8.90
C THR A 60 -22.12 9.66 -9.26
N SER A 61 -21.11 9.19 -10.01
CA SER A 61 -19.97 10.01 -10.41
C SER A 61 -20.25 10.72 -11.74
N GLU A 62 -19.65 11.88 -11.93
CA GLU A 62 -19.75 12.60 -13.21
C GLU A 62 -18.89 11.99 -14.31
N GLN A 63 -19.19 12.31 -15.57
CA GLN A 63 -18.40 11.82 -16.70
C GLN A 63 -16.93 12.27 -16.59
N GLY A 64 -16.00 11.33 -16.79
CA GLY A 64 -14.57 11.63 -16.75
C GLY A 64 -14.00 11.82 -15.33
N PHE A 65 -14.76 11.51 -14.28
CA PHE A 65 -14.32 11.65 -12.88
C PHE A 65 -12.96 10.98 -12.60
N PHE A 66 -12.71 9.82 -13.20
CA PHE A 66 -11.50 9.05 -12.96
C PHE A 66 -10.25 9.76 -13.49
N ALA A 67 -10.34 10.38 -14.66
CA ALA A 67 -9.21 11.13 -15.24
C ALA A 67 -8.73 12.24 -14.30
N ARG A 68 -9.63 12.88 -13.54
CA ARG A 68 -9.28 13.93 -12.57
C ARG A 68 -8.55 13.43 -11.34
N MET A 69 -8.80 12.19 -10.94
CA MET A 69 -8.15 11.58 -9.78
C MET A 69 -7.03 10.61 -10.15
N ARG A 70 -6.72 10.41 -11.44
CA ARG A 70 -5.70 9.45 -11.88
C ARG A 70 -4.35 9.65 -11.20
N GLU A 71 -3.85 10.88 -11.15
CA GLU A 71 -2.59 11.21 -10.48
C GLU A 71 -2.66 10.92 -8.98
N SER A 72 -3.79 11.22 -8.36
CA SER A 72 -4.04 10.92 -6.93
C SER A 72 -4.11 9.42 -6.65
N VAL A 73 -4.69 8.62 -7.56
CA VAL A 73 -4.72 7.15 -7.48
C VAL A 73 -3.32 6.58 -7.69
N GLN A 74 -2.52 7.11 -8.61
CA GLN A 74 -1.10 6.73 -8.73
C GLN A 74 -0.34 7.02 -7.44
N ASN A 75 -0.55 8.19 -6.85
CA ASN A 75 0.18 8.61 -5.66
C ASN A 75 -0.23 7.82 -4.40
N TRP A 76 -1.52 7.82 -4.06
CA TRP A 76 -2.05 7.22 -2.84
C TRP A 76 -2.36 5.74 -2.98
N GLY A 77 -2.73 5.28 -4.17
CA GLY A 77 -2.92 3.87 -4.46
C GLY A 77 -1.63 3.06 -4.31
N LEU A 78 -0.47 3.70 -4.45
CA LEU A 78 0.81 3.08 -4.18
C LEU A 78 0.91 2.54 -2.75
N GLN A 79 0.28 3.18 -1.76
CA GLN A 79 0.30 2.70 -0.36
C GLN A 79 -0.35 1.31 -0.25
N TYR A 80 -1.49 1.12 -0.91
CA TYR A 80 -2.23 -0.14 -0.94
C TYR A 80 -1.47 -1.20 -1.75
N PHE A 81 -0.90 -0.79 -2.88
CA PHE A 81 -0.05 -1.64 -3.69
C PHE A 81 1.15 -2.19 -2.90
N LEU A 82 1.87 -1.32 -2.19
CA LEU A 82 3.04 -1.70 -1.41
C LEU A 82 2.69 -2.71 -0.29
N CYS A 83 1.47 -2.67 0.26
CA CYS A 83 1.04 -3.63 1.27
C CYS A 83 1.01 -5.07 0.72
N HIS A 84 0.56 -5.25 -0.52
CA HIS A 84 0.57 -6.56 -1.17
C HIS A 84 1.94 -6.91 -1.75
N TYR A 85 2.61 -5.95 -2.40
CA TYR A 85 3.90 -6.18 -3.06
C TYR A 85 4.98 -6.62 -2.08
N LEU A 86 5.12 -5.93 -0.93
CA LEU A 86 6.10 -6.30 0.09
C LEU A 86 5.76 -7.61 0.84
N ALA A 87 4.56 -8.16 0.61
CA ALA A 87 4.12 -9.46 1.11
C ALA A 87 4.17 -10.56 0.04
N SER A 88 4.52 -10.24 -1.22
CA SER A 88 4.53 -11.17 -2.34
C SER A 88 5.94 -11.70 -2.65
N ASN A 89 6.01 -12.74 -3.49
CA ASN A 89 7.29 -13.27 -3.98
C ASN A 89 8.04 -12.22 -4.83
N GLU A 90 7.31 -11.37 -5.55
CA GLU A 90 7.90 -10.36 -6.42
C GLU A 90 8.58 -9.24 -5.63
N GLY A 91 8.03 -8.86 -4.47
CA GLY A 91 8.55 -7.77 -3.64
C GLY A 91 9.43 -8.20 -2.46
N ILE A 92 9.65 -9.50 -2.23
CA ILE A 92 10.47 -9.99 -1.11
C ILE A 92 11.91 -9.48 -1.14
N GLY A 93 12.48 -9.29 -2.34
CA GLY A 93 13.81 -8.68 -2.50
C GLY A 93 13.86 -7.27 -1.92
N LEU A 94 12.83 -6.46 -2.17
CA LEU A 94 12.71 -5.11 -1.62
C LEU A 94 12.45 -5.13 -0.13
N PHE A 95 11.56 -6.02 0.34
CA PHE A 95 11.30 -6.19 1.77
C PHE A 95 12.58 -6.51 2.54
N ASN A 96 13.32 -7.55 2.13
CA ASN A 96 14.55 -7.96 2.82
C ASN A 96 15.58 -6.82 2.85
N LEU A 97 15.78 -6.14 1.71
CA LEU A 97 16.74 -5.05 1.63
C LEU A 97 16.36 -3.86 2.51
N LEU A 98 15.07 -3.52 2.59
CA LEU A 98 14.57 -2.51 3.52
C LEU A 98 14.83 -2.91 4.97
N ILE A 99 14.45 -4.12 5.37
CA ILE A 99 14.59 -4.59 6.75
C ILE A 99 16.06 -4.71 7.15
N ASP A 100 16.93 -5.20 6.28
CA ASP A 100 18.37 -5.31 6.54
C ASP A 100 19.00 -3.94 6.75
N ASN A 101 18.67 -2.96 5.90
CA ASN A 101 19.19 -1.60 6.05
C ASN A 101 18.69 -0.93 7.34
N ILE A 102 17.40 -1.11 7.69
CA ILE A 102 16.86 -0.60 8.96
C ILE A 102 17.53 -1.30 10.15
N SER A 103 17.69 -2.63 10.09
CA SER A 103 18.35 -3.41 11.14
C SER A 103 19.77 -2.91 11.40
N ASN A 104 20.53 -2.65 10.32
CA ASN A 104 21.89 -2.12 10.39
C ASN A 104 21.93 -0.69 10.95
N ASN A 105 21.00 0.18 10.55
CA ASN A 105 20.93 1.56 11.05
C ASN A 105 20.68 1.63 12.56
N TYR A 106 20.00 0.63 13.13
CA TYR A 106 19.64 0.57 14.56
C TYR A 106 20.40 -0.50 15.35
N ASN A 107 21.37 -1.19 14.72
CA ASN A 107 22.12 -2.30 15.30
C ASN A 107 21.21 -3.35 15.99
N PHE A 108 20.10 -3.70 15.34
CA PHE A 108 19.10 -4.62 15.85
C PHE A 108 18.61 -5.53 14.74
N ASP A 109 18.79 -6.83 14.87
CA ASP A 109 18.37 -7.81 13.87
C ASP A 109 16.85 -8.01 13.92
N LEU A 110 16.15 -7.36 12.98
CA LEU A 110 14.70 -7.40 12.91
C LEU A 110 14.16 -8.74 12.42
N LEU A 111 14.93 -9.52 11.68
CA LEU A 111 14.53 -10.82 11.14
C LEU A 111 15.00 -11.98 12.02
N ARG A 112 15.69 -11.71 13.13
CA ARG A 112 15.95 -12.73 14.16
C ARG A 112 14.70 -13.01 14.99
N ASN A 113 14.35 -14.29 15.12
CA ASN A 113 13.27 -14.75 15.98
C ASN A 113 11.92 -14.03 15.74
N TYR A 114 11.64 -13.63 14.49
CA TYR A 114 10.30 -13.21 14.13
C TYR A 114 9.44 -14.43 13.81
N HIS A 115 8.15 -14.33 14.13
CA HIS A 115 7.16 -15.35 13.81
C HIS A 115 6.50 -15.08 12.46
N SER A 116 6.11 -13.82 12.25
CA SER A 116 5.39 -13.38 11.07
C SER A 116 5.50 -11.87 10.92
N TYR A 117 5.19 -11.34 9.74
CA TYR A 117 5.04 -9.92 9.50
C TYR A 117 3.79 -9.61 8.68
N GLY A 118 3.45 -8.33 8.64
CA GLY A 118 2.43 -7.77 7.76
C GLY A 118 2.75 -6.33 7.42
N VAL A 119 2.12 -5.83 6.37
CA VAL A 119 2.34 -4.48 5.85
C VAL A 119 1.00 -3.77 5.79
N PHE A 120 0.90 -2.63 6.47
CA PHE A 120 -0.37 -1.98 6.74
C PHE A 120 -0.33 -0.53 6.30
N VAL A 121 -1.33 -0.11 5.54
CA VAL A 121 -1.66 1.31 5.37
C VAL A 121 -1.98 1.88 6.75
N CYS A 122 -1.44 3.06 7.01
CA CYS A 122 -1.59 3.79 8.25
C CYS A 122 -2.20 5.17 8.00
N GLY A 123 -2.38 5.91 9.08
CA GLY A 123 -2.74 7.30 9.03
C GLY A 123 -4.24 7.57 8.91
N ILE A 124 -4.61 8.80 9.23
CA ILE A 124 -6.01 9.22 9.26
C ILE A 124 -6.63 9.34 7.87
N ASP A 125 -5.82 9.36 6.83
CA ASP A 125 -6.24 9.46 5.44
C ASP A 125 -6.78 8.14 4.88
N SER A 126 -6.62 7.03 5.59
CA SER A 126 -7.27 5.74 5.32
C SER A 126 -8.33 5.41 6.37
N TYR A 127 -9.45 4.81 5.98
CA TYR A 127 -10.47 4.33 6.94
C TYR A 127 -9.88 3.23 7.84
N SER A 128 -9.37 2.15 7.24
CA SER A 128 -8.75 1.04 7.96
C SER A 128 -7.37 1.38 8.53
N GLY A 129 -6.62 2.32 7.94
CA GLY A 129 -5.33 2.75 8.48
C GLY A 129 -5.44 3.46 9.83
N ALA A 130 -6.44 4.34 9.99
CA ALA A 130 -6.72 4.99 11.26
C ALA A 130 -7.09 3.99 12.36
N GLU A 131 -7.91 2.98 12.02
CA GLU A 131 -8.32 1.93 12.95
C GLU A 131 -7.16 0.99 13.31
N PHE A 132 -6.30 0.66 12.36
CA PHE A 132 -5.10 -0.13 12.59
C PHE A 132 -4.19 0.54 13.64
N LEU A 133 -3.87 1.82 13.45
CA LEU A 133 -3.03 2.57 14.39
C LEU A 133 -3.66 2.66 15.80
N LYS A 134 -4.99 2.82 15.93
CA LYS A 134 -5.65 2.86 17.25
C LYS A 134 -5.61 1.52 18.00
N LYS A 135 -5.66 0.40 17.27
CA LYS A 135 -5.76 -0.95 17.86
C LYS A 135 -4.41 -1.64 18.05
N THR A 136 -3.37 -1.16 17.37
CA THR A 136 -2.06 -1.80 17.40
C THR A 136 -1.28 -1.41 18.64
N ASN A 137 -0.88 -2.42 19.42
CA ASN A 137 0.02 -2.27 20.56
C ASN A 137 1.38 -2.86 20.23
N ALA A 138 2.17 -2.13 19.44
CA ALA A 138 3.52 -2.50 19.02
C ALA A 138 4.52 -1.40 19.36
N GLY A 139 5.74 -1.79 19.73
CA GLY A 139 6.83 -0.90 20.10
C GLY A 139 7.48 -0.36 18.83
N ILE A 140 7.79 0.93 18.81
CA ILE A 140 8.36 1.57 17.63
C ILE A 140 9.87 1.33 17.64
N VAL A 141 10.40 0.71 16.59
CA VAL A 141 11.83 0.39 16.47
C VAL A 141 12.66 1.67 16.52
N GLY A 142 13.73 1.67 17.32
CA GLY A 142 14.55 2.87 17.56
C GLY A 142 13.99 3.85 18.59
N TYR A 143 12.78 3.60 19.10
CA TYR A 143 12.07 4.46 20.04
C TYR A 143 11.45 3.61 21.16
N THR A 144 12.29 2.90 21.90
CA THR A 144 11.91 1.82 22.83
C THR A 144 10.95 2.21 23.96
N GLN A 145 10.86 3.50 24.29
CA GLN A 145 9.91 4.05 25.26
C GLN A 145 8.50 4.29 24.68
N TYR A 146 8.34 4.23 23.36
CA TYR A 146 7.09 4.52 22.67
C TYR A 146 6.49 3.25 22.05
N ASN A 147 5.18 3.13 22.20
CA ASN A 147 4.36 2.21 21.42
C ASN A 147 3.37 3.03 20.60
N ILE A 148 2.86 2.44 19.51
CA ILE A 148 1.92 3.10 18.58
C ILE A 148 0.76 3.80 19.32
N LYS A 149 0.17 3.13 20.31
CA LYS A 149 -0.98 3.65 21.06
C LYS A 149 -0.66 4.94 21.84
N ASN A 150 0.55 5.07 22.36
CA ASN A 150 0.96 6.17 23.23
C ASN A 150 1.40 7.43 22.47
N VAL A 151 1.69 7.33 21.18
CA VAL A 151 2.22 8.44 20.36
C VAL A 151 1.34 8.75 19.16
N TRP A 152 0.06 8.39 19.23
CA TRP A 152 -0.92 8.55 18.16
C TRP A 152 -0.84 9.92 17.46
N GLU A 153 -0.79 11.02 18.22
CA GLU A 153 -0.77 12.37 17.64
C GLU A 153 0.45 12.64 16.75
N ASP A 154 1.59 12.02 17.06
CA ASP A 154 2.85 12.18 16.32
C ASP A 154 2.94 11.29 15.08
N ILE A 155 2.09 10.24 15.00
CA ILE A 155 2.14 9.22 13.94
C ILE A 155 0.86 9.13 13.11
N LYS A 156 -0.16 9.96 13.41
CA LYS A 156 -1.47 9.91 12.74
C LYS A 156 -1.44 10.23 11.24
N TYR A 157 -0.32 10.69 10.70
CA TYR A 157 -0.12 10.98 9.28
C TYR A 157 0.91 10.05 8.62
N VAL A 158 1.36 9.00 9.31
CA VAL A 158 2.26 8.00 8.73
C VAL A 158 1.49 7.16 7.69
N ASP A 159 2.10 6.91 6.54
CA ASP A 159 1.47 6.20 5.43
C ASP A 159 1.50 4.68 5.57
N LEU A 160 2.60 4.10 6.08
CA LEU A 160 2.80 2.66 6.17
C LEU A 160 3.36 2.23 7.53
N CYS A 161 2.99 1.01 7.94
CA CYS A 161 3.62 0.28 9.02
C CYS A 161 3.97 -1.14 8.57
N ILE A 162 5.22 -1.54 8.75
CA ILE A 162 5.60 -2.96 8.72
C ILE A 162 5.57 -3.44 10.17
N LEU A 163 4.65 -4.36 10.47
CA LEU A 163 4.50 -4.94 11.79
C LEU A 163 5.19 -6.31 11.81
N ILE A 164 6.19 -6.47 12.67
CA ILE A 164 6.89 -7.72 12.89
C ILE A 164 6.42 -8.31 14.23
N LYS A 165 5.78 -9.49 14.16
CA LYS A 165 5.37 -10.26 15.34
C LYS A 165 6.53 -11.08 15.83
N ARG A 166 6.81 -10.99 17.12
CA ARG A 166 7.88 -11.74 17.78
C ARG A 166 7.33 -13.03 18.39
N PHE A 167 8.19 -14.02 18.59
CA PHE A 167 7.82 -15.16 19.42
C PHE A 167 7.54 -14.71 20.86
N PRO A 168 6.55 -15.32 21.55
CA PRO A 168 6.25 -14.99 22.94
C PRO A 168 7.46 -15.19 23.85
N GLY A 169 7.67 -14.31 24.82
CA GLY A 169 8.70 -14.50 25.84
C GLY A 169 9.17 -13.21 26.48
N GLU A 170 9.74 -12.28 25.70
CA GLU A 170 10.47 -11.14 26.31
C GLU A 170 10.47 -9.84 25.47
N THR A 171 9.93 -9.84 24.24
CA THR A 171 10.00 -8.65 23.36
C THR A 171 8.63 -8.34 22.78
N LEU A 172 8.22 -7.08 22.92
CA LEU A 172 6.99 -6.57 22.33
C LEU A 172 7.11 -6.55 20.79
N ASP A 173 5.99 -6.70 20.08
CA ASP A 173 5.99 -6.64 18.61
C ASP A 173 6.63 -5.36 18.09
N SER A 174 7.31 -5.45 16.96
CA SER A 174 8.08 -4.32 16.40
C SER A 174 7.30 -3.64 15.29
N ALA A 175 7.03 -2.34 15.44
CA ALA A 175 6.47 -1.50 14.41
C ALA A 175 7.58 -0.68 13.74
N LEU A 176 7.62 -0.76 12.41
CA LEU A 176 8.45 0.10 11.57
C LEU A 176 7.51 1.03 10.82
N LEU A 177 7.60 2.32 11.13
CA LEU A 177 6.77 3.35 10.51
C LEU A 177 7.46 3.90 9.26
N GLY A 178 6.70 4.20 8.21
CA GLY A 178 7.26 4.70 6.97
C GLY A 178 6.29 5.53 6.13
N GLU A 179 6.87 6.15 5.12
CA GLU A 179 6.25 7.22 4.34
C GLU A 179 6.26 6.86 2.86
N VAL A 180 5.24 7.27 2.11
CA VAL A 180 5.07 6.91 0.70
C VAL A 180 4.92 8.16 -0.16
N GLU A 181 5.81 8.31 -1.14
CA GLU A 181 5.77 9.40 -2.11
C GLU A 181 5.60 8.84 -3.53
N GLY A 182 4.36 8.59 -3.93
CA GLY A 182 4.06 7.86 -5.16
C GLY A 182 4.36 8.58 -6.46
N ASN A 183 4.53 9.91 -6.46
CA ASN A 183 4.92 10.68 -7.65
C ASN A 183 6.20 11.50 -7.46
N LYS A 184 6.75 11.56 -6.24
CA LYS A 184 7.81 12.51 -5.85
C LYS A 184 8.89 11.85 -5.00
N GLY A 185 9.20 10.58 -5.26
CA GLY A 185 10.12 9.77 -4.48
C GLY A 185 11.51 10.40 -4.27
N ASN A 186 12.02 11.12 -5.27
CA ASN A 186 13.31 11.83 -5.17
C ASN A 186 13.38 12.83 -4.01
N LYS A 187 12.24 13.36 -3.53
CA LYS A 187 12.22 14.25 -2.36
C LYS A 187 12.69 13.55 -1.09
N LEU A 188 12.46 12.24 -0.98
CA LEU A 188 12.85 11.43 0.19
C LEU A 188 14.38 11.29 0.31
N LEU A 189 15.13 11.53 -0.77
CA LEU A 189 16.61 11.49 -0.76
C LEU A 189 17.26 12.70 -0.10
N GLY A 190 16.48 13.73 0.25
CA GLY A 190 16.96 14.94 0.91
C GLY A 190 16.15 15.30 2.15
N SER A 191 16.72 16.14 3.02
CA SER A 191 16.07 16.58 4.26
C SER A 191 14.72 17.26 4.05
N ALA A 192 14.53 17.93 2.91
CA ALA A 192 13.27 18.58 2.56
C ALA A 192 12.09 17.60 2.49
N GLY A 193 12.31 16.36 2.06
CA GLY A 193 11.26 15.33 2.03
C GLY A 193 10.75 14.94 3.41
N TRP A 194 11.56 15.14 4.46
CA TRP A 194 11.30 14.67 5.82
C TRP A 194 10.86 15.77 6.79
N LYS A 195 10.88 17.04 6.37
CA LYS A 195 10.66 18.21 7.24
C LYS A 195 9.31 18.20 7.98
N HIS A 196 8.27 17.62 7.37
CA HIS A 196 6.90 17.59 7.90
C HIS A 196 6.43 16.17 8.26
N LYS A 197 7.33 15.19 8.17
CA LYS A 197 7.06 13.78 8.45
C LYS A 197 7.37 13.47 9.91
N SER A 198 6.78 12.41 10.44
CA SER A 198 7.06 12.01 11.82
C SER A 198 8.56 11.69 11.98
N SER A 199 9.16 12.15 13.07
CA SER A 199 10.55 11.80 13.39
C SER A 199 10.73 10.29 13.55
N MET A 200 9.65 9.59 13.93
CA MET A 200 9.58 8.15 14.17
C MET A 200 9.52 7.30 12.89
N CYS A 201 9.34 7.91 11.71
CA CYS A 201 9.41 7.17 10.45
C CYS A 201 10.84 6.68 10.20
N LEU A 202 11.02 5.39 9.95
CA LEU A 202 12.32 4.76 9.76
C LEU A 202 12.68 4.62 8.28
N PHE A 203 11.66 4.54 7.43
CA PHE A 203 11.84 4.33 6.01
C PHE A 203 10.89 5.16 5.17
N GLY A 204 11.26 5.34 3.90
CA GLY A 204 10.43 5.97 2.88
C GLY A 204 10.45 5.14 1.61
N ILE A 205 9.34 5.09 0.89
CA ILE A 205 9.23 4.43 -0.40
C ILE A 205 8.65 5.43 -1.39
N GLY A 206 9.27 5.61 -2.54
CA GLY A 206 8.71 6.51 -3.53
C GLY A 206 9.09 6.17 -4.95
N VAL A 207 8.32 6.70 -5.90
CA VAL A 207 8.56 6.48 -7.32
C VAL A 207 9.37 7.63 -7.90
N GLN A 208 10.35 7.27 -8.75
CA GLN A 208 11.13 8.19 -9.54
C GLN A 208 10.72 8.12 -11.02
N PRO A 209 10.36 9.24 -11.66
CA PRO A 209 10.09 9.29 -13.10
C PRO A 209 11.31 8.88 -13.93
N ASN A 210 11.05 8.19 -15.05
CA ASN A 210 12.05 7.79 -16.06
C ASN A 210 13.18 6.90 -15.52
N GLY A 211 12.89 6.15 -14.46
CA GLY A 211 13.82 5.16 -13.90
C GLY A 211 13.33 3.75 -14.21
N ALA A 212 14.24 2.83 -14.54
CA ALA A 212 13.92 1.43 -14.82
C ALA A 212 14.29 0.47 -13.69
N GLN A 213 14.89 0.97 -12.60
CA GLN A 213 15.44 0.16 -11.51
C GLN A 213 14.76 0.45 -10.18
N ILE A 214 14.80 -0.53 -9.27
CA ILE A 214 14.50 -0.32 -7.86
C ILE A 214 15.84 -0.22 -7.10
N SER A 215 15.98 0.77 -6.23
CA SER A 215 17.19 0.97 -5.43
C SER A 215 16.88 1.35 -3.98
N VAL A 216 17.74 0.96 -3.05
CA VAL A 216 17.63 1.32 -1.62
C VAL A 216 18.84 2.13 -1.16
N HIS A 217 18.58 3.20 -0.42
CA HIS A 217 19.56 4.20 0.02
C HIS A 217 19.42 4.46 1.52
N ASN A 218 20.51 4.72 2.22
CA ASN A 218 20.46 5.27 3.59
C ASN A 218 20.69 6.77 3.55
N VAL A 219 19.64 7.54 3.87
CA VAL A 219 19.68 9.01 3.90
C VAL A 219 19.98 9.45 5.32
N ARG A 220 21.17 10.05 5.50
CA ARG A 220 21.58 10.62 6.80
C ARG A 220 20.98 12.02 6.96
N LEU A 221 20.14 12.17 7.96
CA LEU A 221 19.61 13.44 8.45
C LEU A 221 20.36 13.86 9.71
N GLU A 222 20.15 15.10 10.18
CA GLU A 222 20.89 15.65 11.33
C GLU A 222 20.79 14.79 12.61
N GLN A 223 19.65 14.13 12.83
CA GLN A 223 19.37 13.38 14.06
C GLN A 223 18.94 11.92 13.82
N SER A 224 18.92 11.45 12.57
CA SER A 224 18.47 10.09 12.26
C SER A 224 18.98 9.63 10.89
N VAL A 225 18.91 8.33 10.66
CA VAL A 225 19.13 7.73 9.34
C VAL A 225 17.81 7.15 8.87
N LYS A 226 17.44 7.43 7.62
CA LYS A 226 16.22 6.91 6.99
C LYS A 226 16.60 5.95 5.88
N THR A 227 15.97 4.78 5.83
CA THR A 227 16.13 3.84 4.72
C THR A 227 15.13 4.21 3.62
N VAL A 228 15.59 4.55 2.42
CA VAL A 228 14.73 5.04 1.32
C VAL A 228 14.80 4.10 0.14
N ALA A 229 13.67 3.52 -0.24
CA ALA A 229 13.51 2.81 -1.50
C ALA A 229 12.99 3.73 -2.60
N ILE A 230 13.68 3.74 -3.74
CA ILE A 230 13.27 4.44 -4.96
C ILE A 230 12.91 3.40 -6.00
N LEU A 231 11.65 3.42 -6.44
CA LEU A 231 11.13 2.55 -7.49
C LEU A 231 11.07 3.34 -8.79
N GLY A 232 11.75 2.87 -9.82
CA GLY A 232 11.69 3.48 -11.14
C GLY A 232 10.29 3.35 -11.76
N SER A 233 9.75 4.42 -12.33
CA SER A 233 8.42 4.41 -12.97
C SER A 233 8.32 3.50 -14.20
N GLU A 234 9.45 3.20 -14.85
CA GLU A 234 9.57 2.29 -16.00
C GLU A 234 9.94 0.87 -15.56
N HIS A 235 10.16 0.63 -14.26
CA HIS A 235 10.29 -0.72 -13.76
C HIS A 235 8.95 -1.44 -13.92
N SER A 236 8.97 -2.66 -14.46
CA SER A 236 7.78 -3.42 -14.85
C SER A 236 6.68 -3.40 -13.79
N VAL A 237 7.02 -3.64 -12.52
CA VAL A 237 6.03 -3.65 -11.44
C VAL A 237 5.29 -2.33 -11.23
N ILE A 238 5.93 -1.19 -11.47
CA ILE A 238 5.29 0.13 -11.34
C ILE A 238 4.55 0.50 -12.62
N ASP A 239 5.13 0.20 -13.78
CA ASP A 239 4.46 0.39 -15.05
C ASP A 239 3.17 -0.44 -15.14
N ASP A 240 3.21 -1.70 -14.70
CA ASP A 240 2.04 -2.59 -14.61
C ASP A 240 0.98 -2.07 -13.63
N PHE A 241 1.38 -1.46 -12.51
CA PHE A 241 0.45 -0.79 -11.60
C PHE A 241 -0.24 0.40 -12.30
N HIS A 242 0.50 1.20 -13.06
CA HIS A 242 -0.06 2.28 -13.87
C HIS A 242 -0.97 1.78 -14.99
N ILE A 243 -0.64 0.65 -15.62
CA ILE A 243 -1.49 -0.03 -16.60
C ILE A 243 -2.81 -0.46 -15.96
N ALA A 244 -2.77 -1.07 -14.76
CA ALA A 244 -3.98 -1.46 -14.04
C ALA A 244 -4.87 -0.25 -13.71
N ILE A 245 -4.29 0.88 -13.30
CA ILE A 245 -5.03 2.14 -13.12
C ILE A 245 -5.69 2.59 -14.44
N GLY A 246 -4.95 2.55 -15.54
CA GLY A 246 -5.46 2.92 -16.86
C GLY A 246 -6.59 2.00 -17.34
N MET A 247 -6.50 0.70 -17.06
CA MET A 247 -7.58 -0.24 -17.36
C MET A 247 -8.82 0.05 -16.51
N MET A 248 -8.65 0.25 -15.19
CA MET A 248 -9.76 0.60 -14.30
C MET A 248 -10.46 1.89 -14.71
N GLU A 249 -9.72 2.89 -15.20
CA GLU A 249 -10.29 4.11 -15.77
C GLU A 249 -11.23 3.82 -16.95
N LEU A 250 -10.81 2.96 -17.88
CA LEU A 250 -11.63 2.57 -19.03
C LEU A 250 -12.91 1.85 -18.57
N PHE A 251 -12.81 0.90 -17.65
CA PHE A 251 -13.98 0.22 -17.09
C PHE A 251 -14.98 1.17 -16.45
N LEU A 252 -14.48 2.10 -15.66
CA LEU A 252 -15.30 3.03 -14.89
C LEU A 252 -15.86 4.18 -15.74
N SER A 253 -15.22 4.52 -16.86
CA SER A 253 -15.66 5.61 -17.75
C SER A 253 -16.63 5.16 -18.85
N TYR A 254 -16.59 3.89 -19.27
CA TYR A 254 -17.45 3.38 -20.34
C TYR A 254 -18.56 2.47 -19.82
N ASN A 255 -18.26 1.19 -19.60
CA ASN A 255 -19.11 0.20 -18.97
C ASN A 255 -18.34 -1.10 -18.72
N ARG A 256 -18.89 -2.00 -17.91
CA ARG A 256 -18.29 -3.30 -17.58
C ARG A 256 -17.93 -4.19 -18.78
N ASN A 257 -18.58 -4.03 -19.93
CA ASN A 257 -18.37 -4.87 -21.12
C ASN A 257 -17.40 -4.24 -22.12
N HIS A 258 -16.75 -3.12 -21.77
CA HIS A 258 -15.76 -2.52 -22.64
C HIS A 258 -14.60 -3.50 -22.86
N LYS A 259 -14.27 -3.74 -24.14
CA LYS A 259 -13.19 -4.66 -24.52
C LYS A 259 -11.87 -3.93 -24.46
N ILE A 260 -10.91 -4.50 -23.76
CA ILE A 260 -9.54 -4.00 -23.65
C ILE A 260 -8.62 -5.10 -24.18
N MET A 261 -7.50 -4.73 -24.78
CA MET A 261 -6.45 -5.70 -25.11
C MET A 261 -5.75 -6.10 -23.83
N GLU A 262 -5.79 -7.39 -23.49
CA GLU A 262 -5.36 -7.91 -22.20
C GLU A 262 -4.13 -8.82 -22.38
N LEU A 263 -3.22 -8.78 -21.41
CA LEU A 263 -2.13 -9.74 -21.23
C LEU A 263 -2.63 -10.96 -20.45
N PRO A 264 -1.93 -12.11 -20.52
CA PRO A 264 -2.23 -13.25 -19.65
C PRO A 264 -2.36 -12.83 -18.18
N GLY A 265 -3.35 -13.39 -17.48
CA GLY A 265 -3.68 -13.08 -16.09
C GLY A 265 -4.53 -11.82 -15.88
N GLN A 266 -4.46 -10.82 -16.77
CA GLN A 266 -5.33 -9.63 -16.69
C GLN A 266 -6.79 -10.00 -16.94
N SER A 267 -7.05 -10.83 -17.96
CA SER A 267 -8.40 -11.26 -18.35
C SER A 267 -9.14 -11.91 -17.18
N ASP A 268 -8.47 -12.81 -16.46
CA ASP A 268 -9.07 -13.57 -15.36
C ASP A 268 -9.50 -12.66 -14.21
N VAL A 269 -8.69 -11.64 -13.90
CA VAL A 269 -8.99 -10.68 -12.84
C VAL A 269 -10.07 -9.70 -13.28
N LEU A 270 -10.01 -9.23 -14.52
CA LEU A 270 -11.01 -8.33 -15.09
C LEU A 270 -12.37 -9.00 -15.18
N ASP A 271 -12.44 -10.28 -15.54
CA ASP A 271 -13.70 -11.04 -15.56
C ASP A 271 -14.34 -11.15 -14.17
N ILE A 272 -13.55 -11.29 -13.12
CA ILE A 272 -14.04 -11.22 -11.73
C ILE A 272 -14.60 -9.82 -11.44
N ILE A 273 -13.88 -8.76 -11.79
CA ILE A 273 -14.37 -7.38 -11.58
C ILE A 273 -15.69 -7.15 -12.33
N ARG A 274 -15.80 -7.65 -13.56
CA ARG A 274 -17.03 -7.59 -14.38
C ARG A 274 -18.19 -8.34 -13.72
N SER A 275 -17.94 -9.52 -13.15
CA SER A 275 -18.99 -10.31 -12.51
C SER A 275 -19.49 -9.69 -11.19
N TYR A 276 -18.63 -8.93 -10.51
CA TYR A 276 -18.95 -8.21 -9.27
C TYR A 276 -19.44 -6.77 -9.48
N TRP A 277 -19.69 -6.34 -10.72
CA TRP A 277 -20.07 -4.95 -11.03
C TRP A 277 -21.25 -4.42 -10.22
N PHE A 278 -22.23 -5.29 -9.92
CA PHE A 278 -23.44 -4.99 -9.16
C PHE A 278 -23.41 -5.53 -7.72
N GLN A 279 -22.29 -6.11 -7.29
CA GLN A 279 -22.09 -6.63 -5.94
C GLN A 279 -21.35 -5.59 -5.07
N PRO A 280 -21.42 -5.70 -3.73
CA PRO A 280 -20.66 -4.83 -2.85
C PRO A 280 -19.15 -4.88 -3.12
N VAL A 281 -18.51 -3.72 -3.22
CA VAL A 281 -17.09 -3.59 -3.58
C VAL A 281 -16.18 -4.21 -2.52
N ASP A 282 -16.56 -4.17 -1.24
CA ASP A 282 -15.84 -4.87 -0.17
C ASP A 282 -15.76 -6.38 -0.43
N GLN A 283 -16.83 -6.99 -0.94
CA GLN A 283 -16.81 -8.41 -1.32
C GLN A 283 -15.91 -8.67 -2.52
N LEU A 284 -15.91 -7.78 -3.52
CA LEU A 284 -14.98 -7.87 -4.65
C LEU A 284 -13.53 -7.81 -4.18
N ILE A 285 -13.20 -6.85 -3.31
CA ILE A 285 -11.84 -6.71 -2.76
C ILE A 285 -11.43 -7.98 -2.02
N GLU A 286 -12.27 -8.51 -1.13
CA GLU A 286 -11.98 -9.76 -0.40
C GLU A 286 -11.80 -10.96 -1.35
N VAL A 287 -12.59 -11.06 -2.42
CA VAL A 287 -12.43 -12.10 -3.44
C VAL A 287 -11.10 -11.95 -4.17
N LEU A 288 -10.73 -10.74 -4.61
CA LEU A 288 -9.45 -10.50 -5.26
C LEU A 288 -8.27 -10.84 -4.34
N ARG A 289 -8.36 -10.50 -3.05
CA ARG A 289 -7.35 -10.84 -2.04
C ARG A 289 -7.11 -12.34 -1.92
N THR A 290 -8.09 -13.20 -2.20
CA THR A 290 -7.90 -14.67 -2.16
C THR A 290 -6.99 -15.19 -3.26
N PHE A 291 -6.81 -14.44 -4.36
CA PHE A 291 -5.91 -14.81 -5.45
C PHE A 291 -4.49 -14.31 -5.24
N ILE A 292 -4.27 -13.37 -4.30
CA ILE A 292 -2.95 -12.80 -4.03
C ILE A 292 -2.16 -13.79 -3.15
N VAL A 293 -1.17 -14.43 -3.75
CA VAL A 293 -0.25 -15.35 -3.07
C VAL A 293 0.76 -14.53 -2.27
N ARG A 294 0.73 -14.71 -0.94
CA ARG A 294 1.69 -14.11 -0.02
C ARG A 294 2.76 -15.13 0.35
N ILE A 295 3.95 -14.64 0.67
CA ILE A 295 5.01 -15.50 1.22
C ILE A 295 4.67 -15.92 2.65
N ASP A 296 5.15 -17.08 3.07
CA ASP A 296 4.82 -17.68 4.38
C ASP A 296 5.09 -16.74 5.57
N GLY A 297 6.17 -15.95 5.49
CA GLY A 297 6.51 -14.96 6.52
C GLY A 297 5.51 -13.82 6.67
N ALA A 298 4.76 -13.48 5.61
CA ALA A 298 3.84 -12.34 5.55
C ALA A 298 2.41 -12.68 6.04
N SER A 299 2.29 -13.65 6.96
CA SER A 299 1.01 -14.25 7.35
C SER A 299 0.09 -13.33 8.17
N LEU A 300 0.55 -12.18 8.66
CA LEU A 300 -0.34 -11.17 9.25
C LEU A 300 -1.15 -10.42 8.20
N GLY A 301 -0.71 -10.46 6.94
CA GLY A 301 -1.37 -9.82 5.83
C GLY A 301 -1.34 -8.30 5.91
N ILE A 302 -2.49 -7.70 5.58
CA ILE A 302 -2.69 -6.26 5.40
C ILE A 302 -3.96 -5.81 6.13
N ASN A 303 -4.33 -4.53 6.03
CA ASN A 303 -5.52 -4.00 6.71
C ASN A 303 -6.81 -4.77 6.31
N PRO A 304 -7.67 -5.14 7.29
CA PRO A 304 -9.03 -5.58 6.96
C PRO A 304 -9.81 -4.42 6.32
N ILE A 305 -10.68 -4.71 5.35
CA ILE A 305 -11.52 -3.67 4.72
C ILE A 305 -12.53 -3.13 5.71
N THR A 306 -12.76 -1.82 5.67
CA THR A 306 -13.72 -1.16 6.53
C THR A 306 -15.13 -1.41 6.01
N ILE A 307 -15.89 -2.29 6.66
CA ILE A 307 -17.29 -2.53 6.31
C ILE A 307 -18.14 -1.48 7.02
N GLN A 308 -18.71 -0.54 6.27
CA GLN A 308 -19.75 0.34 6.81
C GLN A 308 -21.05 -0.45 6.99
N SER A 309 -21.35 -0.85 8.22
CA SER A 309 -22.59 -1.57 8.55
C SER A 309 -23.80 -0.67 8.36
N VAL A 310 -24.71 -1.00 7.44
CA VAL A 310 -26.06 -0.41 7.42
C VAL A 310 -26.79 -0.86 8.70
N PRO A 311 -27.27 0.05 9.58
CA PRO A 311 -28.08 -0.30 10.71
C PRO A 311 -29.31 -1.00 10.15
N LYS A 312 -29.49 -2.27 10.51
CA LYS A 312 -30.76 -2.93 10.30
C LYS A 312 -31.76 -2.19 11.16
N ILE A 313 -32.66 -1.43 10.54
CA ILE A 313 -33.89 -1.01 11.21
C ILE A 313 -34.62 -2.33 11.49
N ILE A 314 -34.69 -2.69 12.77
CA ILE A 314 -35.58 -3.77 13.22
C ILE A 314 -36.99 -3.21 13.05
N THR A 315 -37.66 -3.62 11.97
CA THR A 315 -39.10 -3.37 11.75
C THR A 315 -39.93 -4.42 12.47
#